data_AF-A0AA97ALL1-F1
#
_entry.id   AF-A0AA97ALL1-F1
#
_cell.length_a   1.000
_cell.length_b   1.000
_cell.length_c   1.000
_cell.angle_alpha   90.00
_cell.angle_beta   90.00
_cell.angle_gamma   90.00
#
_symmetry.space_group_name_H-M   'P 1'
#
loop_
_entity.id
_entity.type
_entity.pdbx_description
1 polymer ?
#
loop_
_entity_poly.entity_id
_entity_poly.type
_entity_poly.pdbx_seq_one_letter_code
_entity_poly.pdbx_strand_id
1 'polypeptide(L)'
;MLTFGGDRVNGQEVSGFAFAIPSSTIQEFIKQAGIENEPTAVDRYYQEGLELFWKKKYTDAIAKFEAVKQLFPQHSEADALIQKSRQEIAMVQK
;
A
#
# COMPACT_ATOMS: atom_id res chain seq x y z
N MET A 1 27.62 9.17 -14.92
CA MET A 1 26.24 9.70 -14.96
C MET A 1 25.78 9.60 -16.41
N LEU A 2 24.80 8.74 -16.72
CA LEU A 2 24.32 8.54 -18.09
C LEU A 2 23.14 9.47 -18.35
N THR A 3 23.37 10.59 -19.04
CA THR A 3 22.30 11.48 -19.55
C THR A 3 22.10 11.17 -21.03
N PHE A 4 20.92 10.68 -21.41
CA PHE A 4 20.54 10.55 -22.81
C PHE A 4 20.30 11.96 -23.36
N GLY A 5 21.05 12.35 -24.40
CA GLY A 5 20.98 13.67 -25.01
C GLY A 5 19.63 13.90 -25.67
N GLY A 6 18.85 14.84 -25.12
CA GLY A 6 17.67 15.41 -25.78
C GLY A 6 18.08 16.49 -26.77
N ASP A 7 17.40 16.55 -27.91
CA ASP A 7 17.67 17.48 -29.00
C ASP A 7 17.62 18.96 -28.54
N ARG A 8 18.40 19.83 -29.20
CA ARG A 8 18.59 21.23 -28.81
C ARG A 8 17.38 22.05 -29.22
N VAL A 9 16.63 22.60 -28.27
CA VAL A 9 15.56 23.56 -28.57
C VAL A 9 16.12 24.98 -28.46
N ASN A 10 16.23 25.67 -29.60
CA ASN A 10 16.68 27.08 -29.69
C ASN A 10 18.12 27.35 -29.20
N GLY A 11 19.04 26.41 -29.40
CA GLY A 11 20.47 26.60 -29.08
C GLY A 11 20.82 26.49 -27.59
N GLN A 12 19.82 26.39 -26.71
CA GLN A 12 20.02 26.06 -25.29
C GLN A 12 19.82 24.56 -25.10
N GLU A 13 20.79 23.92 -24.43
CA GLU A 13 20.59 22.58 -23.90
C GLU A 13 19.55 22.68 -22.79
N VAL A 14 18.30 22.35 -23.11
CA VAL A 14 17.31 22.06 -22.09
C VAL A 14 17.74 20.76 -21.43
N SER A 15 18.34 20.88 -20.24
CA SER A 15 18.73 19.72 -19.44
C SER A 15 17.49 18.84 -19.27
N GLY A 16 17.48 17.71 -19.98
CA GLY A 16 16.37 16.79 -20.02
C GLY A 16 15.99 16.45 -18.60
N PHE A 17 14.74 16.78 -18.26
CA PHE A 17 13.97 16.36 -17.10
C PHE A 17 14.76 15.58 -16.03
N ALA A 18 14.78 16.11 -14.82
CA ALA A 18 15.20 15.38 -13.62
C ALA A 18 14.21 14.23 -13.31
N PHE A 19 14.14 13.22 -14.16
CA PHE A 19 13.24 12.07 -14.00
C PHE A 19 13.69 11.12 -12.89
N ALA A 20 14.94 11.23 -12.44
CA ALA A 20 15.50 10.43 -11.36
C ALA A 20 15.86 11.34 -10.18
N ILE A 21 14.88 11.55 -9.30
CA ILE A 21 15.13 12.09 -7.97
C ILE A 21 15.39 10.89 -7.03
N PRO A 22 16.51 10.86 -6.28
CA PRO A 22 16.73 9.84 -5.27
C PRO A 22 15.57 9.81 -4.27
N SER A 23 15.15 8.61 -3.86
CA SER A 23 14.09 8.44 -2.85
C SER A 23 14.39 9.19 -1.55
N SER A 24 15.67 9.34 -1.19
CA SER A 24 16.12 10.14 -0.05
C SER A 24 15.70 11.60 -0.11
N THR A 25 15.68 12.21 -1.30
CA THR A 25 15.29 13.61 -1.49
C THR A 25 13.79 13.78 -1.28
N ILE A 26 12.98 12.84 -1.78
CA ILE A 26 11.53 12.81 -1.52
C ILE A 26 11.27 12.62 -0.02
N GLN A 27 12.03 11.72 0.62
CA GLN A 27 11.90 11.47 2.06
C GLN A 27 12.25 12.70 2.91
N GLU A 28 13.27 13.47 2.51
CA GLU A 28 13.64 14.72 3.18
C GLU A 28 12.54 15.79 3.06
N PHE A 29 11.91 15.92 1.89
CA PHE A 29 10.77 16.82 1.72
C PHE A 29 9.54 16.41 2.54
N ILE A 30 9.25 15.11 2.64
CA ILE A 30 8.15 14.59 3.48
C ILE A 30 8.41 14.91 4.96
N LYS A 31 9.64 14.71 5.44
CA LYS A 31 10.03 15.05 6.82
C LYS A 31 9.91 16.54 7.10
N GLN A 32 10.39 17.40 6.19
CA GLN A 32 10.32 18.86 6.34
C GLN A 32 8.88 19.39 6.32
N ALA A 33 7.97 18.71 5.59
CA ALA A 33 6.55 19.04 5.57
C ALA A 33 5.79 18.63 6.85
N GLY A 34 6.46 17.97 7.81
CA GLY A 34 5.83 17.50 9.05
C GLY A 34 4.77 16.41 8.83
N ILE A 35 4.84 15.71 7.70
CA ILE A 35 3.91 14.64 7.36
C ILE A 35 4.41 13.36 8.03
N GLU A 36 3.81 13.00 9.16
CA GLU A 36 4.01 11.71 9.79
C GLU A 36 3.17 10.65 9.06
N ASN A 37 3.78 9.51 8.75
CA ASN A 37 3.06 8.37 8.17
C ASN A 37 2.34 7.64 9.30
N GLU A 38 1.24 8.23 9.77
CA GLU A 38 0.42 7.66 10.81
C GLU A 38 -0.46 6.55 10.21
N PRO A 39 -0.41 5.32 10.77
CA PRO A 39 -1.30 4.25 10.36
C PRO A 39 -2.74 4.71 10.47
N THR A 40 -3.45 4.69 9.35
CA THR A 40 -4.87 5.01 9.36
C THR A 40 -5.65 3.91 10.06
N ALA A 41 -6.90 4.18 10.42
CA ALA A 41 -7.78 3.14 10.97
C ALA A 41 -7.87 1.92 10.02
N VAL A 42 -7.80 2.15 8.70
CA VAL A 42 -7.77 1.10 7.68
C VAL A 42 -6.54 0.21 7.83
N ASP A 43 -5.35 0.81 7.94
CA ASP A 43 -4.09 0.09 8.09
C ASP A 43 -4.09 -0.77 9.36
N ARG A 44 -4.57 -0.22 10.47
CA ARG A 44 -4.68 -0.95 11.74
C ARG A 44 -5.61 -2.16 11.62
N TYR A 45 -6.83 -1.97 11.10
CA TYR A 45 -7.77 -3.09 10.95
C TYR A 45 -7.25 -4.15 9.97
N TYR A 46 -6.55 -3.72 8.92
CA TYR A 46 -5.96 -4.65 7.96
C TYR A 46 -4.85 -5.50 8.60
N GLN A 47 -3.94 -4.87 9.35
CA GLN A 47 -2.90 -5.58 10.09
C GLN A 47 -3.47 -6.55 11.13
N GLU A 48 -4.45 -6.12 11.94
CA GLU A 48 -5.13 -6.99 12.90
C GLU A 48 -5.79 -8.20 12.20
N GLY A 49 -6.43 -7.98 11.05
CA GLY A 49 -7.01 -9.05 10.25
C GLY A 49 -5.98 -10.06 9.76
N LEU A 50 -4.81 -9.60 9.28
CA LEU A 50 -3.71 -10.46 8.85
C LEU A 50 -3.13 -11.28 10.00
N GLU A 51 -2.96 -10.68 11.18
CA GLU A 51 -2.51 -11.42 12.36
C GLU A 51 -3.47 -12.55 12.74
N LEU A 52 -4.78 -12.27 12.75
CA LEU A 52 -5.81 -13.25 13.06
C LEU A 52 -5.86 -14.35 11.98
N PHE A 53 -5.70 -13.97 10.71
CA PHE A 53 -5.63 -14.89 9.59
C PHE A 53 -4.48 -15.90 9.76
N TRP A 54 -3.27 -15.43 10.09
CA TRP A 54 -2.12 -16.31 10.33
C TRP A 54 -2.26 -17.15 11.60
N LYS A 55 -2.98 -16.65 12.62
CA LYS A 55 -3.37 -17.42 13.81
C LYS A 55 -4.50 -18.43 13.53
N LYS A 56 -4.96 -18.58 12.28
CA LYS A 56 -6.09 -19.42 11.84
C LYS A 56 -7.43 -19.05 12.50
N LYS A 57 -7.53 -17.86 13.08
CA LYS A 57 -8.77 -17.31 13.64
C LYS A 57 -9.58 -16.64 12.54
N TYR A 58 -10.02 -17.45 11.58
CA TYR A 58 -10.60 -16.97 10.33
C TYR A 58 -11.89 -16.16 10.51
N THR A 59 -12.73 -16.50 11.49
CA THR A 59 -13.95 -15.74 11.80
C THR A 59 -13.64 -14.32 12.26
N ASP A 60 -12.68 -14.18 13.19
CA ASP A 60 -12.25 -12.88 13.69
C ASP A 60 -11.53 -12.07 12.59
N ALA A 61 -10.73 -12.75 11.76
CA ALA A 61 -10.04 -12.12 10.63
C ALA A 61 -11.02 -11.52 9.62
N ILE A 62 -12.10 -12.25 9.28
CA ILE A 62 -13.16 -11.76 8.39
C ILE A 62 -13.78 -10.47 8.93
N ALA A 63 -14.10 -10.43 10.23
CA ALA A 63 -14.69 -9.23 10.84
C ALA A 63 -13.78 -8.00 10.72
N LYS A 64 -12.46 -8.18 10.85
CA LYS A 64 -11.48 -7.10 10.66
C LYS A 64 -11.37 -6.65 9.20
N PHE A 65 -11.35 -7.59 8.25
CA PHE A 65 -11.34 -7.24 6.83
C PHE A 65 -12.65 -6.61 6.35
N GLU A 66 -13.79 -6.96 6.93
CA GLU A 66 -15.06 -6.29 6.66
C GLU A 66 -15.06 -4.84 7.16
N ALA A 67 -14.44 -4.56 8.31
CA ALA A 67 -14.24 -3.19 8.78
C ALA A 67 -13.32 -2.38 7.83
N VAL A 68 -12.27 -3.00 7.30
CA VAL A 68 -11.42 -2.40 6.24
C VAL A 68 -12.27 -2.02 5.02
N LYS A 69 -13.17 -2.90 4.58
CA LYS A 69 -14.05 -2.64 3.44
C LYS A 69 -15.07 -1.53 3.69
N GLN A 70 -15.58 -1.40 4.92
CA GLN A 70 -16.51 -0.31 5.25
C GLN A 70 -15.83 1.05 5.16
N LEU A 71 -14.56 1.12 5.57
CA LEU A 71 -13.78 2.36 5.55
C LEU A 71 -13.15 2.64 4.17
N PHE A 72 -12.73 1.59 3.48
CA PHE A 72 -12.10 1.66 2.16
C PHE A 72 -12.64 0.57 1.23
N PRO A 73 -13.79 0.80 0.57
CA PRO A 73 -14.43 -0.20 -0.29
C PRO A 73 -13.58 -0.67 -1.48
N GLN A 74 -12.59 0.14 -1.91
CA GLN A 74 -11.69 -0.16 -3.02
C GLN A 74 -10.42 -0.92 -2.58
N HIS A 75 -10.36 -1.43 -1.34
CA HIS A 75 -9.20 -2.18 -0.84
C HIS A 75 -8.97 -3.46 -1.65
N SER A 76 -7.92 -3.49 -2.47
CA SER A 76 -7.71 -4.52 -3.49
C SER A 76 -7.58 -5.94 -2.92
N GLU A 77 -7.08 -6.09 -1.69
CA GLU A 77 -6.77 -7.41 -1.11
C GLU A 77 -7.76 -7.90 -0.05
N ALA A 78 -8.66 -7.05 0.45
CA ALA A 78 -9.51 -7.40 1.59
C ALA A 78 -10.54 -8.49 1.20
N ASP A 79 -11.13 -8.39 0.02
CA ASP A 79 -12.07 -9.38 -0.50
C ASP A 79 -11.45 -10.76 -0.70
N ALA A 80 -10.24 -10.81 -1.27
CA ALA A 80 -9.52 -12.06 -1.49
C ALA A 80 -9.24 -12.78 -0.15
N LEU A 81 -8.83 -12.02 0.88
CA LEU A 81 -8.57 -12.56 2.21
C LEU A 81 -9.84 -13.04 2.92
N ILE A 82 -10.97 -12.33 2.76
CA ILE A 82 -12.27 -12.77 3.28
C ILE A 82 -12.68 -14.09 2.61
N GLN A 83 -12.60 -14.18 1.28
CA GLN A 83 -12.95 -15.40 0.55
C GLN A 83 -12.07 -16.58 0.97
N LYS A 84 -10.76 -16.36 1.05
CA LYS A 84 -9.82 -17.39 1.50
C LYS A 84 -10.13 -17.86 2.93
N SER A 85 -10.40 -16.93 3.85
CA SER A 85 -10.78 -17.25 5.23
C SER A 85 -12.05 -18.11 5.29
N ARG A 86 -13.06 -17.80 4.47
CA ARG A 86 -14.31 -18.59 4.40
C ARG A 86 -14.07 -20.01 3.86
N GLN A 87 -13.19 -20.15 2.87
CA GLN A 87 -12.82 -21.46 2.33
C GLN A 87 -12.12 -22.34 3.39
N GLU A 88 -11.18 -21.78 4.16
CA GLU A 88 -10.50 -22.49 5.23
C GLU A 88 -11.49 -22.95 6.33
N ILE A 89 -12.44 -22.09 6.72
CA ILE A 89 -13.50 -22.47 7.67
C ILE A 89 -14.30 -23.66 7.15
N ALA A 90 -14.70 -23.63 5.87
CA ALA A 90 -15.47 -24.71 5.26
C ALA A 90 -14.67 -26.01 5.13
N MET A 91 -13.34 -25.93 4.93
CA MET A 91 -12.47 -27.10 4.88
C MET A 91 -12.27 -27.76 6.25
N VAL A 92 -12.20 -26.98 7.33
CA VAL A 92 -12.03 -27.51 8.70
C VAL A 92 -13.29 -28.23 9.22
N GLN A 93 -14.48 -27.90 8.70
CA GLN A 93 -15.74 -28.51 9.11
C GLN A 93 -16.06 -29.84 8.42
N LYS A 94 -15.19 -30.32 7.53
CA LYS A 94 -15.38 -31.54 6.74
C LYS A 94 -14.54 -32.69 7.25
#